data_AF-A0A6B1BK09-F1
#
_entry.id   AF-A0A6B1BK09-F1
#
_cell.length_a   1.000
_cell.length_b   1.000
_cell.length_c   1.000
_cell.angle_alpha   90.00
_cell.angle_beta   90.00
_cell.angle_gamma   90.00
#
_symmetry.space_group_name_H-M   'P 1'
#
loop_
_entity.id
_entity.type
_entity.pdbx_description
1 polymer ?
#
loop_
_entity_poly.entity_id
_entity_poly.type
_entity_poly.pdbx_seq_one_letter_code
_entity_poly.pdbx_strand_id
1 'polypeptide(L)' 'MNRWLPCKRRAFIRKLQALGFNPPEPGTRHFVMRLGSHKQIIPRNNEYSVPQLRKLLAQVEDKLGRSISAEEWHSL' A
#
# COMPACT_ATOMS: atom_id res chain seq x y z
N MET A 1 8.23 15.17 -9.15
CA MET A 1 7.01 14.88 -9.96
C MET A 1 5.87 14.63 -9.00
N ASN A 2 4.91 15.55 -8.87
CA ASN A 2 3.92 15.55 -7.79
C ASN A 2 2.57 14.90 -8.18
N ARG A 3 2.59 13.89 -9.07
CA ARG A 3 1.37 13.23 -9.59
C ARG A 3 1.36 11.76 -9.22
N TRP A 4 0.21 11.26 -8.75
CA TRP A 4 -0.03 9.83 -8.52
C TRP A 4 -0.04 9.07 -9.85
N LEU A 5 0.65 7.93 -9.89
CA LEU A 5 0.69 7.02 -11.04
C LEU A 5 0.06 5.67 -10.66
N PRO A 6 -0.45 4.91 -11.64
CA PRO A 6 -0.84 3.52 -11.41
C PRO A 6 0.33 2.74 -10.78
N CYS A 7 0.00 1.81 -9.89
CA CYS A 7 1.00 1.07 -9.14
C CYS A 7 0.80 -0.43 -9.30
N LYS A 8 1.84 -1.13 -9.77
CA LYS A 8 1.84 -2.59 -9.81
C LYS A 8 1.72 -3.14 -8.40
N ARG A 9 0.92 -4.19 -8.22
CA ARG A 9 0.73 -4.87 -6.92
C ARG A 9 2.04 -5.26 -6.24
N ARG A 10 3.01 -5.77 -7.01
CA ARG A 10 4.35 -6.12 -6.48
C ARG A 10 5.10 -4.89 -5.97
N ALA A 11 5.00 -3.75 -6.67
CA ALA A 11 5.62 -2.50 -6.23
C ALA A 11 4.92 -1.96 -4.98
N PHE A 12 3.59 -2.03 -4.91
CA PHE A 12 2.82 -1.65 -3.73
C PHE A 12 3.24 -2.46 -2.49
N ILE A 13 3.35 -3.79 -2.61
CA ILE A 13 3.82 -4.66 -1.52
C ILE A 13 5.22 -4.27 -1.06
N ARG A 14 6.16 -4.05 -1.99
CA ARG A 14 7.54 -3.64 -1.65
C ARG A 14 7.58 -2.30 -0.91
N LYS A 15 6.82 -1.31 -1.37
CA LYS A 15 6.74 0.00 -0.72
C LYS A 15 6.10 -0.09 0.68
N LEU A 16 5.08 -0.95 0.86
CA LEU A 16 4.54 -1.22 2.20
C LEU A 16 5.58 -1.87 3.12
N GLN A 17 6.42 -2.79 2.62
CA GLN A 17 7.52 -3.34 3.42
C GLN A 17 8.53 -2.24 3.82
N ALA A 18 8.85 -1.32 2.91
CA ALA A 18 9.70 -0.16 3.22
C ALA A 18 9.08 0.78 4.28
N LEU A 19 7.75 0.84 4.35
CA LEU A 19 7.01 1.56 5.40
C LEU A 19 6.88 0.78 6.72
N GLY A 20 7.51 -0.40 6.83
CA GLY A 20 7.53 -1.21 8.05
C GLY A 20 6.47 -2.31 8.14
N PHE A 21 5.70 -2.56 7.06
CA PHE A 21 4.75 -3.66 7.06
C PHE A 21 5.46 -5.01 6.93
N ASN A 22 4.92 -6.03 7.62
CA ASN A 22 5.34 -7.41 7.47
C ASN A 22 5.08 -7.95 6.06
N PRO A 23 5.80 -9.01 5.63
CA PRO A 23 5.54 -9.69 4.37
C PRO A 23 4.07 -10.13 4.21
N PRO A 24 3.57 -10.21 2.96
CA PRO A 24 2.19 -10.59 2.71
C PRO A 24 1.89 -11.99 3.21
N GLU A 25 0.90 -12.09 4.10
CA GLU A 25 0.34 -13.33 4.59
C GLU A 25 -0.77 -13.82 3.64
N PRO A 26 -0.82 -15.12 3.32
CA PRO A 26 -1.92 -15.69 2.56
C PRO A 26 -3.21 -15.65 3.38
N GLY A 27 -4.21 -14.91 2.90
CA GLY A 27 -5.58 -14.96 3.42
C GLY A 27 -6.50 -15.79 2.52
N THR A 28 -7.71 -16.09 3.01
CA THR A 28 -8.73 -16.91 2.32
C THR A 28 -9.09 -16.39 0.93
N ARG A 29 -9.17 -15.06 0.77
CA ARG A 29 -9.49 -14.42 -0.53
C ARG A 29 -8.43 -13.41 -0.99
N HIS A 30 -7.85 -12.64 -0.08
CA HIS A 30 -6.85 -11.63 -0.37
C HIS A 30 -5.61 -11.85 0.47
N PHE A 31 -4.46 -11.38 -0.01
CA PHE A 31 -3.28 -11.29 0.85
C PHE A 31 -3.48 -10.16 1.84
N VAL A 32 -2.88 -10.31 3.02
CA VAL A 32 -2.94 -9.30 4.08
C VAL A 32 -1.51 -8.98 4.49
N MET A 33 -1.21 -7.70 4.65
CA MET A 33 0.03 -7.24 5.26
C MET A 33 -0.29 -6.58 6.60
N ARG A 34 0.64 -6.67 7.56
CA ARG A 34 0.41 -6.16 8.91
C ARG A 34 1.44 -5.14 9.34
N LEU A 35 0.99 -4.15 10.08
CA LEU A 35 1.83 -3.20 10.81
C LEU A 35 1.32 -3.18 12.26
N GLY A 36 2.00 -3.92 13.15
CA GLY A 36 1.50 -4.16 14.51
C GLY A 36 0.13 -4.86 14.50
N SER A 37 -0.89 -4.21 15.08
CA SER A 37 -2.27 -4.70 15.09
C SER A 37 -3.06 -4.35 13.83
N HIS A 38 -2.54 -3.47 12.97
CA HIS A 38 -3.22 -3.06 11.75
C HIS A 38 -3.07 -4.12 10.64
N LYS A 39 -4.16 -4.34 9.90
CA LYS A 39 -4.24 -5.23 8.74
C LYS A 39 -4.54 -4.40 7.50
N GLN A 40 -3.63 -4.40 6.53
CA GLN A 40 -3.85 -3.87 5.20
C GLN A 40 -4.21 -5.02 4.24
N ILE A 41 -5.40 -4.94 3.66
CA ILE A 41 -5.82 -5.90 2.62
C ILE A 41 -5.10 -5.55 1.32
N ILE A 42 -4.56 -6.57 0.64
CA ILE A 42 -3.89 -6.45 -0.66
C ILE A 42 -4.80 -7.04 -1.74
N PRO A 43 -5.47 -6.21 -2.55
CA PRO A 43 -6.27 -6.66 -3.68
C PRO A 43 -5.46 -7.51 -4.67
N ARG A 44 -6.11 -8.50 -5.31
CA ARG A 44 -5.44 -9.46 -6.18
C ARG A 44 -5.04 -8.91 -7.56
N ASN A 45 -5.60 -7.78 -7.98
CA ASN A 45 -5.31 -7.22 -9.29
C ASN A 45 -3.83 -6.87 -9.47
N ASN A 46 -3.32 -7.06 -10.69
CA ASN A 46 -1.89 -6.93 -11.00
C ASN A 46 -1.40 -5.48 -10.93
N GLU A 47 -2.29 -4.53 -11.19
CA GLU A 47 -2.03 -3.09 -11.14
C GLU A 47 -3.23 -2.35 -10.55
N TYR A 48 -2.94 -1.34 -9.74
CA TYR A 48 -3.91 -0.47 -9.10
C TYR A 48 -4.01 0.82 -9.88
N SER A 49 -5.24 1.17 -10.26
CA SER A 49 -5.52 2.48 -10.83
C SER A 49 -5.24 3.58 -9.79
N VAL A 50 -4.99 4.81 -10.24
CA VAL A 50 -4.75 5.94 -9.33
C VAL A 50 -5.85 6.10 -8.27
N PRO A 51 -7.16 6.02 -8.59
CA PRO A 51 -8.22 6.08 -7.58
C PRO A 51 -8.15 4.94 -6.56
N GLN A 52 -7.83 3.72 -7.02
CA GLN A 52 -7.71 2.57 -6.13
C GLN A 52 -6.48 2.69 -5.22
N LEU A 53 -5.34 3.09 -5.78
CA LEU A 53 -4.12 3.33 -5.03
C LEU A 53 -4.35 4.37 -3.92
N ARG A 54 -4.99 5.50 -4.24
CA ARG A 54 -5.29 6.53 -3.24
C ARG A 54 -6.19 6.03 -2.12
N LYS A 55 -7.18 5.18 -2.42
CA LYS A 55 -8.02 4.55 -1.39
C LYS A 55 -7.22 3.62 -0.47
N LEU A 56 -6.32 2.83 -1.03
CA LEU A 56 -5.45 1.95 -0.25
C LEU A 56 -4.48 2.75 0.61
N LEU A 57 -3.90 3.83 0.06
CA LEU A 57 -2.99 4.70 0.80
C LEU A 57 -3.71 5.44 1.92
N ALA A 58 -4.93 5.91 1.72
CA ALA A 58 -5.70 6.52 2.81
C ALA A 58 -5.88 5.58 4.02
N GLN A 59 -6.05 4.27 3.78
CA GLN A 59 -6.11 3.28 4.87
C GLN A 59 -4.77 3.12 5.60
N VAL A 60 -3.67 3.20 4.85
CA VAL A 60 -2.31 3.13 5.38
C VAL A 60 -1.95 4.39 6.16
N GLU A 61 -2.26 5.57 5.63
CA GLU A 61 -2.02 6.88 6.24
C GLU A 61 -2.77 7.04 7.56
N ASP A 62 -4.05 6.66 7.60
CA ASP A 62 -4.88 6.64 8.82
C ASP A 62 -4.25 5.80 9.94
N LYS A 63 -3.43 4.82 9.57
CA LYS A 63 -2.83 3.86 10.50
C LYS A 63 -1.38 4.19 10.84
N LEU A 64 -0.66 4.81 9.92
CA LEU A 64 0.63 5.44 10.19
C LEU A 64 0.49 6.73 11.00
N GLY A 65 -0.70 7.34 11.04
CA GLY A 65 -0.93 8.63 11.69
C GLY A 65 -0.26 9.79 10.96
N ARG A 66 0.12 9.60 9.70
CA ARG A 66 0.73 10.63 8.85
C ARG A 66 0.33 10.43 7.40
N SER A 67 0.28 11.51 6.63
CA SER A 67 0.08 11.47 5.19
C SER A 67 1.38 11.10 4.46
N ILE A 68 1.24 10.40 3.33
CA ILE A 68 2.31 10.04 2.42
C ILE A 68 2.17 10.94 1.19
N SER A 69 3.18 11.77 0.94
CA SER A 69 3.19 12.60 -0.26
C SER A 69 3.39 11.75 -1.52
N ALA A 70 2.97 12.25 -2.69
CA ALA A 70 3.24 11.55 -3.95
C ALA A 70 4.75 11.38 -4.19
N GLU A 71 5.55 12.34 -3.73
CA GLU A 71 7.01 12.32 -3.86
C GLU A 71 7.64 11.27 -2.96
N GLU A 72 7.23 11.21 -1.70
CA GLU A 72 7.64 10.16 -0.77
C GLU A 72 7.26 8.78 -1.34
N TRP A 73 6.01 8.64 -1.78
CA TRP A 73 5.54 7.39 -2.37
C TRP A 73 6.38 6.96 -3.57
N HIS A 74 6.80 7.90 -4.43
CA HIS A 74 7.65 7.58 -5.58
C HIS A 74 9.09 7.25 -5.21
N SER A 75 9.58 7.77 -4.08
CA SER A 75 10.94 7.51 -3.58
C SER A 75 11.12 6.17 -2.84
N LEU A 76 10.03 5.56 -2.37
CA LEU A 76 10.00 4.21 -1.77
C LEU A 76 10.14 3.10 -2.84
#